data_AF-A0A2J7ZJN3-F1
#
_entry.id   AF-A0A2J7ZJN3-F1
#
_cell.length_a   1.000
_cell.length_b   1.000
_cell.length_c   1.000
_cell.angle_alpha   90.00
_cell.angle_beta   90.00
_cell.angle_gamma   90.00
#
_symmetry.space_group_name_H-M   'P 1'
#
loop_
_entity.id
_entity.type
_entity.pdbx_description
1 polymer ?
#
loop_
_entity_poly.entity_id
_entity_poly.type
_entity_poly.pdbx_seq_one_letter_code
_entity_poly.pdbx_strand_id
1 'polypeptide(L)'
;MGWWPWGTSSASKEATAKQTAKLERKCRHCRTGLAGCRKANVDDPGACKNLEIRLVACFAEGLCKPDADEHRRCYSSLYKTGLYKGVGHCGEYEERMKACLRKQKLYPFP
;
A
#
# COMPACT_ATOMS: atom_id res chain seq x y z
N MET A 1 -4.00 -35.35 -29.35
CA MET A 1 -4.44 -34.22 -28.52
C MET A 1 -3.19 -33.60 -27.89
N GLY A 2 -2.59 -32.60 -28.53
CA GLY A 2 -1.37 -31.97 -28.04
C GLY A 2 -1.70 -30.81 -27.12
N TRP A 3 -1.46 -30.95 -25.82
CA TRP A 3 -1.59 -29.87 -24.85
C TRP A 3 -0.33 -29.00 -24.92
N TRP A 4 -0.50 -27.74 -25.30
CA TRP A 4 0.56 -26.73 -25.31
C TRP A 4 0.83 -26.23 -23.88
N PRO A 5 2.08 -26.25 -23.36
CA PRO A 5 2.39 -25.63 -22.07
C PRO A 5 3.29 -24.40 -22.24
N TRP A 6 2.88 -23.37 -22.99
CA TRP A 6 3.77 -22.20 -23.23
C TRP A 6 3.05 -20.87 -23.00
N GLY A 7 3.46 -20.16 -21.93
CA GLY A 7 3.66 -18.71 -22.02
C GLY A 7 2.75 -17.74 -21.26
N THR A 8 2.43 -17.92 -19.97
CA THR A 8 1.65 -16.90 -19.20
C THR A 8 2.46 -16.07 -18.18
N SER A 9 3.75 -16.34 -18.00
CA SER A 9 4.55 -15.72 -16.92
C SER A 9 5.17 -14.36 -17.27
N SER A 10 5.41 -14.03 -18.54
CA SER A 10 6.11 -12.78 -18.90
C SER A 10 5.16 -11.59 -19.05
N ALA A 11 4.02 -11.77 -19.72
CA ALA A 11 3.03 -10.72 -19.92
C ALA A 11 2.43 -10.21 -18.60
N SER A 12 2.18 -11.13 -17.66
CA SER A 12 1.67 -10.81 -16.32
C SER A 12 2.66 -9.96 -15.52
N LYS A 13 3.97 -10.30 -15.56
CA LYS A 13 5.02 -9.53 -14.88
C LYS A 13 5.20 -8.13 -15.48
N GLU A 14 5.14 -8.02 -16.80
CA GLU A 14 5.28 -6.74 -17.50
C GLU A 14 4.10 -5.80 -17.21
N ALA A 15 2.88 -6.34 -17.14
CA ALA A 15 1.69 -5.59 -16.72
C ALA A 15 1.82 -5.08 -15.28
N THR A 16 2.30 -5.92 -14.35
CA THR A 16 2.54 -5.52 -12.96
C THR A 16 3.64 -4.45 -12.85
N ALA A 17 4.71 -4.54 -13.64
CA ALA A 17 5.77 -3.53 -13.66
C ALA A 17 5.27 -2.17 -14.17
N LYS A 18 4.50 -2.15 -15.28
CA LYS A 18 3.87 -0.94 -15.82
C LYS A 18 2.90 -0.31 -14.82
N GLN A 19 2.13 -1.13 -14.13
CA GLN A 19 1.19 -0.69 -13.10
C GLN A 19 1.91 -0.13 -11.88
N THR A 20 3.00 -0.77 -11.45
CA THR A 20 3.84 -0.29 -10.36
C THR A 20 4.46 1.07 -10.70
N ALA A 21 5.02 1.25 -11.90
CA ALA A 21 5.56 2.54 -12.33
C ALA A 21 4.51 3.66 -12.41
N LYS A 22 3.25 3.32 -12.73
CA LYS A 22 2.12 4.27 -12.65
C LYS A 22 1.81 4.64 -11.20
N LEU A 23 1.83 3.67 -10.29
CA LEU A 23 1.60 3.89 -8.86
C LEU A 23 2.74 4.67 -8.21
N GLU A 24 4.00 4.44 -8.59
CA GLU A 24 5.12 5.25 -8.11
C GLU A 24 4.93 6.73 -8.45
N ARG A 25 4.44 7.04 -9.65
CA ARG A 25 4.11 8.41 -10.05
C ARG A 25 2.92 8.96 -9.28
N LYS A 26 1.82 8.20 -9.17
CA LYS A 26 0.60 8.61 -8.44
C LYS A 26 0.88 8.85 -6.95
N CYS A 27 1.63 7.95 -6.32
CA CYS A 27 1.91 7.94 -4.90
C CYS A 27 3.20 8.70 -4.53
N ARG A 28 3.83 9.39 -5.50
CA ARG A 28 5.09 10.13 -5.31
C ARG A 28 5.03 11.11 -4.14
N HIS A 29 3.95 11.87 -4.02
CA HIS A 29 3.78 12.86 -2.94
C HIS A 29 3.81 12.20 -1.55
N CYS A 30 3.15 11.05 -1.39
CA CYS A 30 3.17 10.30 -0.13
C CYS A 30 4.57 9.75 0.17
N ARG A 31 5.28 9.28 -0.86
CA ARG A 31 6.65 8.77 -0.73
C ARG A 31 7.64 9.86 -0.32
N THR A 32 7.58 11.01 -0.98
CA THR A 32 8.43 12.16 -0.63
C THR A 32 8.10 12.68 0.78
N GLY A 33 6.82 12.69 1.16
CA GLY A 33 6.40 13.06 2.51
C GLY A 33 6.91 12.09 3.57
N LEU A 34 6.81 10.78 3.33
CA LEU A 34 7.34 9.77 4.24
C LEU A 34 8.85 9.86 4.39
N ALA A 35 9.58 10.02 3.29
CA ALA A 35 11.04 10.20 3.32
C ALA A 35 11.45 11.46 4.08
N GLY A 36 10.75 12.58 3.86
CA GLY A 36 10.96 13.82 4.61
C GLY A 36 10.67 13.65 6.10
N CYS A 37 9.57 12.99 6.45
CA CYS A 37 9.20 12.71 7.84
C CYS A 37 10.25 11.85 8.54
N ARG A 38 10.72 10.76 7.89
CA ARG A 38 11.76 9.88 8.45
C ARG A 38 13.08 10.61 8.66
N LYS A 39 13.43 11.54 7.76
CA LYS A 39 14.62 12.40 7.93
C LYS A 39 14.47 13.40 9.08
N ALA A 40 13.26 13.89 9.33
CA ALA A 40 12.99 14.82 10.42
C ALA A 40 12.83 14.13 11.78
N ASN A 41 12.42 12.85 11.80
CA ASN A 41 12.13 12.08 13.01
C ASN A 41 12.97 10.79 13.00
N VAL A 42 14.29 10.94 13.05
CA VAL A 42 15.22 9.79 13.03
C VAL A 42 15.05 8.93 14.30
N ASP A 43 14.81 9.58 15.43
CA ASP A 43 14.68 8.93 16.75
C ASP A 43 13.28 8.37 17.03
N ASP A 44 12.25 8.83 16.31
CA ASP A 44 10.87 8.35 16.44
C ASP A 44 10.24 8.02 15.07
N PRO A 45 10.48 6.80 14.54
CA PRO A 45 9.83 6.34 13.32
C PRO A 45 8.30 6.22 13.47
N GLY A 46 7.77 6.16 14.70
CA GLY A 46 6.35 6.11 14.99
C GLY A 46 5.61 7.39 14.57
N ALA A 47 6.27 8.54 14.64
CA ALA A 47 5.72 9.82 14.18
C ALA A 47 5.28 9.81 12.71
N CYS A 48 5.92 8.99 11.88
CA CYS A 48 5.65 8.90 10.44
C CYS A 48 4.63 7.83 10.04
N LYS A 49 4.06 7.10 11.01
CA LYS A 49 3.18 5.95 10.76
C LYS A 49 1.94 6.30 9.92
N ASN A 50 1.36 7.49 10.11
CA ASN A 50 0.24 7.97 9.29
C ASN A 50 0.62 8.14 7.82
N LEU A 51 1.82 8.67 7.53
CA LEU A 51 2.31 8.83 6.16
C LEU A 51 2.66 7.48 5.53
N GLU A 52 3.18 6.55 6.32
CA GLU A 52 3.41 5.19 5.88
C GLU A 52 2.11 4.49 5.50
N ILE A 53 1.07 4.55 6.34
CA ILE A 53 -0.24 3.97 6.04
C ILE A 53 -0.86 4.59 4.79
N ARG A 54 -0.75 5.92 4.61
CA ARG A 54 -1.19 6.60 3.39
C ARG A 54 -0.46 6.08 2.14
N LEU A 55 0.85 5.87 2.23
CA LEU A 55 1.63 5.33 1.14
C LEU A 55 1.26 3.86 0.84
N VAL A 56 1.11 3.04 1.87
CA VAL A 56 0.62 1.65 1.78
C VAL A 56 -0.74 1.61 1.07
N ALA A 57 -1.70 2.40 1.53
CA ALA A 57 -3.04 2.46 0.95
C ALA A 57 -3.00 2.89 -0.53
N CYS A 58 -2.18 3.89 -0.88
CA CYS A 58 -2.06 4.36 -2.25
C CYS A 58 -1.55 3.28 -3.23
N PHE A 59 -0.56 2.47 -2.81
CA PHE A 59 -0.10 1.33 -3.60
C PHE A 59 -1.11 0.17 -3.58
N ALA A 60 -1.73 -0.09 -2.43
CA ALA A 60 -2.71 -1.16 -2.26
C ALA A 60 -3.97 -0.92 -3.11
N GLU A 61 -4.41 0.32 -3.32
CA GLU A 61 -5.51 0.64 -4.25
C GLU A 61 -5.28 0.10 -5.67
N GLY A 62 -4.02 0.06 -6.09
CA GLY A 62 -3.63 -0.41 -7.42
C GLY A 62 -3.32 -1.90 -7.48
N LEU A 63 -2.75 -2.49 -6.42
CA LEU A 63 -2.17 -3.84 -6.46
C LEU A 63 -2.86 -4.85 -5.52
N CYS A 64 -3.59 -4.34 -4.53
CA CYS A 64 -4.20 -5.09 -3.42
C CYS A 64 -5.61 -4.55 -3.15
N LYS A 65 -6.37 -4.32 -4.22
CA LYS A 65 -7.69 -3.66 -4.20
C LYS A 65 -8.65 -4.18 -3.12
N PRO A 66 -8.83 -5.51 -2.90
CA PRO A 66 -9.75 -5.98 -1.87
C PRO A 66 -9.36 -5.52 -0.46
N ASP A 67 -8.07 -5.60 -0.10
CA ASP A 67 -7.58 -5.15 1.21
C ASP A 67 -7.69 -3.63 1.35
N ALA A 68 -7.42 -2.88 0.27
CA ALA A 68 -7.55 -1.43 0.25
C ALA A 68 -9.01 -0.96 0.43
N ASP A 69 -9.97 -1.65 -0.20
CA ASP A 69 -11.39 -1.35 -0.08
C ASP A 69 -11.90 -1.63 1.34
N GLU A 70 -11.44 -2.71 1.98
CA GLU A 70 -11.76 -2.99 3.39
C GLU A 70 -11.18 -1.95 4.34
N HIS A 71 -9.91 -1.57 4.16
CA HIS A 71 -9.31 -0.47 4.92
C HIS A 71 -10.10 0.83 4.75
N ARG A 72 -10.52 1.16 3.52
CA ARG A 72 -11.34 2.35 3.24
C ARG A 72 -12.72 2.27 3.91
N ARG A 73 -13.37 1.10 3.92
CA ARG A 73 -14.65 0.89 4.61
C ARG A 73 -14.49 1.08 6.12
N CYS A 74 -13.48 0.48 6.72
CA CYS A 74 -13.14 0.65 8.14
C CYS A 74 -12.93 2.13 8.48
N TYR A 75 -12.08 2.82 7.71
CA TYR A 75 -11.80 4.24 7.89
C TYR A 75 -13.05 5.11 7.76
N SER A 76 -13.85 4.87 6.71
CA SER A 76 -15.08 5.64 6.46
C SER A 76 -16.13 5.42 7.55
N SER A 77 -16.20 4.19 8.10
CA SER A 77 -17.10 3.87 9.21
C SER A 77 -16.69 4.64 10.49
N LEU A 78 -15.41 4.59 10.86
CA LEU A 78 -14.88 5.30 12.03
C LEU A 78 -15.01 6.82 11.92
N TYR A 79 -14.82 7.35 10.71
CA TYR A 79 -15.00 8.78 10.44
C TYR A 79 -16.47 9.19 10.65
N LYS A 80 -17.42 8.39 10.17
CA LYS A 80 -18.86 8.64 10.33
C LYS A 80 -19.32 8.55 11.78
N THR A 81 -18.73 7.67 12.58
CA THR A 81 -19.09 7.52 14.00
C THR A 81 -18.40 8.52 14.92
N GLY A 82 -17.48 9.34 14.40
CA GLY A 82 -16.66 10.26 15.21
C GLY A 82 -15.67 9.55 16.14
N LEU A 83 -15.52 8.22 16.01
CA LEU A 83 -14.63 7.40 16.83
C LEU A 83 -13.22 7.30 16.24
N TYR A 84 -12.93 8.04 15.17
CA TYR A 84 -11.60 8.05 14.59
C TYR A 84 -10.59 8.71 15.54
N LYS A 85 -9.90 7.90 16.34
CA LYS A 85 -8.82 8.32 17.25
C LYS A 85 -7.41 8.25 16.65
N GLY A 86 -7.31 8.10 15.33
CA GLY A 86 -6.03 8.00 14.63
C GLY A 86 -5.60 6.55 14.34
N VAL A 87 -4.29 6.31 14.44
CA VAL A 87 -3.63 5.09 13.99
C VAL A 87 -4.04 3.86 14.81
N GLY A 88 -4.33 2.74 14.13
CA GLY A 88 -4.46 1.42 14.77
C GLY A 88 -5.87 0.83 14.81
N HIS A 89 -6.92 1.61 14.62
CA HIS A 89 -8.29 1.07 14.58
C HIS A 89 -8.57 0.19 13.37
N CYS A 90 -7.90 0.45 12.25
CA CYS A 90 -7.96 -0.38 11.04
C CYS A 90 -6.68 -1.22 10.87
N GLY A 91 -5.95 -1.48 11.97
CA GLY A 91 -4.62 -2.09 11.95
C GLY A 91 -4.56 -3.46 11.29
N GLU A 92 -5.63 -4.26 11.38
CA GLU A 92 -5.72 -5.54 10.67
C GLU A 92 -5.62 -5.34 9.15
N TYR A 93 -6.40 -4.40 8.60
CA TYR A 93 -6.40 -4.10 7.17
C TYR A 93 -5.09 -3.43 6.72
N GLU A 94 -4.48 -2.61 7.59
CA GLU A 94 -3.14 -2.07 7.35
C GLU A 94 -2.10 -3.18 7.18
N GLU A 95 -2.09 -4.18 8.08
CA GLU A 95 -1.16 -5.31 7.99
C GLU A 95 -1.43 -6.21 6.78
N ARG A 96 -2.69 -6.39 6.40
CA ARG A 96 -3.06 -7.11 5.17
C ARG A 96 -2.57 -6.40 3.92
N MET A 97 -2.77 -5.08 3.81
CA MET A 97 -2.21 -4.28 2.71
C MET A 97 -0.68 -4.38 2.67
N LYS A 98 0.00 -4.24 3.82
CA LYS A 98 1.47 -4.42 3.90
C LYS A 98 1.89 -5.83 3.50
N ALA A 99 1.18 -6.87 3.93
CA ALA A 99 1.47 -8.25 3.56
C ALA A 99 1.34 -8.49 2.05
N CYS A 100 0.30 -7.92 1.43
CA CYS A 100 0.14 -7.98 -0.02
C CYS A 100 1.28 -7.24 -0.77
N LEU A 101 1.70 -6.06 -0.29
CA LEU A 101 2.83 -5.33 -0.87
C LEU A 101 4.19 -6.02 -0.63
N ARG A 102 4.36 -6.71 0.51
CA ARG A 102 5.53 -7.55 0.82
C ARG A 102 5.69 -8.68 -0.19
N LYS A 103 4.59 -9.36 -0.56
CA LYS A 103 4.59 -10.40 -1.61
C LYS A 103 5.09 -9.86 -2.96
N GLN A 104 4.89 -8.57 -3.21
CA GLN A 104 5.30 -7.88 -4.43
C GLN A 104 6.67 -7.19 -4.31
N LYS A 105 7.36 -7.35 -3.17
CA LYS A 105 8.66 -6.71 -2.86
C LYS A 105 8.62 -5.18 -2.91
N LEU A 106 7.46 -4.58 -2.67
CA LEU A 106 7.26 -3.13 -2.64
C LEU A 106 7.28 -2.55 -1.21
N TYR A 107 7.25 -3.41 -0.20
CA TYR A 107 7.29 -3.04 1.22
C TYR A 107 8.40 -3.83 1.95
N PRO A 108 9.16 -3.21 2.87
CA PRO A 108 9.08 -1.80 3.29
C PRO A 108 9.48 -0.83 2.18
N PHE A 109 8.89 0.37 2.18
CA PHE A 109 9.26 1.41 1.22
C PHE A 109 10.66 1.96 1.56
N PRO A 110 11.54 2.12 0.56
CA PRO A 110 12.85 2.76 0.75
C PRO A 110 12.70 4.26 1.05
#